data_AF-A0A5B2V8M4-F1
#
_entry.id   AF-A0A5B2V8M4-F1
#
_cell.length_a   1.000
_cell.length_b   1.000
_cell.length_c   1.000
_cell.angle_alpha   90.00
_cell.angle_beta   90.00
_cell.angle_gamma   90.00
#
_symmetry.space_group_name_H-M   'P 1'
#
loop_
_entity.id
_entity.type
_entity.pdbx_description
1 polymer ?
#
loop_
_entity_poly.entity_id
_entity_poly.type
_entity_poly.pdbx_seq_one_letter_code
_entity_poly.pdbx_strand_id
1 'polypeptide(L)'
;MSDKFLAEAKAQFRRMMDDMPPEERAAWIAKMMAGEAFAPHGALPRELMAAVHGTIDALARATALEPPALAIEAFRRHGYRASLEDKADIALLRVERLQS
;
A
#
# COMPACT_ATOMS: atom_id res chain seq x y z
N MET A 1 -11.91 -24.81 -12.24
CA MET A 1 -10.60 -24.11 -12.33
C MET A 1 -9.58 -25.02 -11.63
N SER A 2 -8.52 -25.47 -12.30
CA SER A 2 -7.64 -26.54 -11.81
C SER A 2 -6.55 -26.02 -10.87
N ASP A 3 -6.19 -26.77 -9.82
CA ASP A 3 -5.12 -26.44 -8.87
C ASP A 3 -3.77 -26.15 -9.56
N LYS A 4 -3.55 -26.77 -10.72
CA LYS A 4 -2.37 -26.54 -11.56
C LYS A 4 -2.28 -25.10 -12.07
N PHE A 5 -3.41 -24.52 -12.47
CA PHE A 5 -3.49 -23.13 -12.94
C PHE A 5 -3.15 -22.13 -11.82
N LEU A 6 -3.65 -22.38 -10.61
CA LEU A 6 -3.37 -21.52 -9.46
C LEU A 6 -1.89 -21.59 -9.04
N ALA A 7 -1.27 -22.76 -9.10
CA ALA A 7 0.15 -22.93 -8.80
C ALA A 7 1.04 -22.19 -9.80
N GLU A 8 0.73 -22.27 -11.09
CA GLU A 8 1.46 -21.57 -12.16
C GLU A 8 1.33 -20.05 -12.03
N ALA A 9 0.12 -19.54 -11.78
CA ALA A 9 -0.13 -18.11 -11.57
C ALA A 9 0.64 -17.55 -10.36
N LYS A 10 0.65 -18.28 -9.22
CA LYS A 10 1.43 -17.89 -8.03
C LYS A 10 2.93 -17.86 -8.30
N ALA A 11 3.45 -18.85 -9.02
CA ALA A 11 4.86 -18.92 -9.36
C ALA A 11 5.29 -17.77 -10.29
N GLN A 12 4.44 -17.41 -11.25
CA GLN A 12 4.68 -16.27 -12.14
C GLN A 12 4.62 -14.93 -11.38
N PHE A 13 3.64 -14.76 -10.49
CA PHE A 13 3.53 -13.57 -9.65
C PHE A 13 4.76 -13.41 -8.74
N ARG A 14 5.23 -14.51 -8.14
CA ARG A 14 6.44 -14.47 -7.30
C ARG A 14 7.67 -14.02 -8.07
N ARG A 15 7.91 -14.57 -9.26
CA ARG A 15 9.02 -14.13 -10.12
C ARG A 15 8.93 -12.66 -10.48
N MET A 16 7.73 -12.19 -10.85
CA MET A 16 7.50 -10.77 -11.13
C MET A 16 7.86 -9.88 -9.94
N MET A 17 7.54 -10.30 -8.71
CA MET A 17 7.90 -9.56 -7.49
C MET A 17 9.39 -9.64 -7.15
N ASP A 18 10.04 -10.77 -7.45
CA ASP A 18 11.48 -10.98 -7.22
C ASP A 18 12.33 -10.15 -8.21
N ASP A 19 11.87 -10.01 -9.45
CA ASP A 19 12.54 -9.22 -10.52
C ASP A 19 12.28 -7.71 -10.41
N MET A 20 11.33 -7.30 -9.58
CA MET A 20 10.96 -5.89 -9.41
C MET A 20 12.04 -5.14 -8.62
N PRO A 21 12.47 -3.94 -9.07
CA PRO A 21 13.36 -3.07 -8.29
C PRO A 21 12.85 -2.89 -6.86
N PRO A 22 13.72 -2.90 -5.83
CA PRO A 22 13.30 -2.83 -4.43
C PRO A 22 12.34 -1.65 -4.14
N GLU A 23 12.58 -0.50 -4.73
CA GLU A 23 11.77 0.71 -4.62
C GLU A 23 10.39 0.55 -5.28
N GLU A 24 10.31 -0.07 -6.45
CA GLU A 24 9.04 -0.33 -7.14
C GLU A 24 8.22 -1.35 -6.35
N ARG A 25 8.88 -2.36 -5.78
CA ARG A 25 8.26 -3.36 -4.92
C ARG A 25 7.72 -2.72 -3.65
N ALA A 26 8.51 -1.85 -3.02
CA ALA A 26 8.08 -1.15 -1.81
C ALA A 26 6.88 -0.23 -2.10
N ALA A 27 6.91 0.50 -3.20
CA ALA A 27 5.78 1.32 -3.66
C ALA A 27 4.53 0.49 -3.93
N TRP A 28 4.68 -0.66 -4.58
CA TRP A 28 3.56 -1.55 -4.88
C TRP A 28 2.88 -2.06 -3.61
N ILE A 29 3.66 -2.57 -2.64
CA ILE A 29 3.13 -3.03 -1.35
C ILE A 29 2.45 -1.89 -0.60
N ALA A 30 3.06 -0.71 -0.55
CA ALA A 30 2.51 0.46 0.13
C ALA A 30 1.17 0.90 -0.49
N LYS A 31 1.01 0.85 -1.82
CA LYS A 31 -0.25 1.15 -2.52
C LYS A 31 -1.34 0.14 -2.18
N MET A 32 -1.01 -1.15 -2.10
CA MET A 32 -1.97 -2.17 -1.67
C MET A 32 -2.46 -1.89 -0.24
N MET A 33 -1.56 -1.55 0.67
CA MET A 33 -1.92 -1.16 2.05
C MET A 33 -2.80 0.10 2.09
N ALA A 34 -2.48 1.11 1.27
CA ALA A 34 -3.25 2.34 1.18
C ALA A 34 -4.64 2.14 0.59
N GLY A 35 -4.78 1.21 -0.36
CA GLY A 35 -6.06 0.83 -0.97
C GLY A 35 -7.03 0.19 0.02
N GLU A 36 -6.51 -0.69 0.88
CA GLU A 36 -7.29 -1.40 1.90
C GLU A 36 -7.56 -0.58 3.17
N ALA A 37 -6.85 0.55 3.36
CA ALA A 37 -6.90 1.35 4.58
C ALA A 37 -8.28 1.92 4.96
N PHE A 38 -9.27 1.84 4.06
CA PHE A 38 -10.63 2.32 4.30
C PHE A 38 -11.73 1.26 4.10
N ALA A 39 -11.43 0.02 3.70
CA ALA A 39 -12.44 -1.04 3.61
C ALA A 39 -12.75 -1.62 5.03
N PRO A 40 -14.03 -1.79 5.44
CA PRO A 40 -15.25 -1.76 4.63
C PRO A 40 -16.11 -0.48 4.76
N HIS A 41 -15.63 0.60 5.40
CA HIS A 41 -16.47 1.77 5.75
C HIS A 41 -16.21 3.06 4.95
N GLY A 42 -15.31 3.05 3.98
CA GLY A 42 -15.18 4.11 3.00
C GLY A 42 -14.30 3.66 1.84
N ALA A 43 -14.65 3.97 0.60
CA ALA A 43 -13.63 4.04 -0.43
C ALA A 43 -12.98 5.41 -0.29
N LEU A 44 -11.65 5.49 -0.29
CA LEU A 44 -10.97 6.77 -0.52
C LEU A 44 -11.54 7.40 -1.79
N PRO A 45 -11.88 8.71 -1.78
CA PRO A 45 -12.20 9.40 -3.02
C PRO A 45 -11.11 9.13 -4.05
N ARG A 46 -11.50 8.78 -5.28
CA ARG A 46 -10.56 8.36 -6.34
C ARG A 46 -9.42 9.37 -6.55
N GLU A 47 -9.73 10.66 -6.42
CA GLU A 47 -8.78 11.76 -6.52
C GLU A 47 -7.71 11.70 -5.42
N LEU A 48 -8.13 11.43 -4.18
CA LEU A 48 -7.21 11.27 -3.05
C LEU A 48 -6.39 9.99 -3.19
N MET A 49 -6.98 8.90 -3.66
CA MET A 49 -6.24 7.65 -3.92
C MET A 49 -5.13 7.87 -4.94
N ALA A 50 -5.42 8.56 -6.06
CA ALA A 50 -4.43 8.90 -7.07
C ALA A 50 -3.30 9.79 -6.50
N ALA A 51 -3.65 10.79 -5.70
CA ALA A 51 -2.68 11.68 -5.06
C ALA A 51 -1.77 10.95 -4.06
N VAL A 52 -2.35 10.08 -3.22
CA VAL A 52 -1.61 9.23 -2.27
C VAL A 52 -0.67 8.28 -3.02
N HIS A 53 -1.14 7.61 -4.07
CA HIS A 53 -0.31 6.71 -4.87
C HIS A 53 0.87 7.41 -5.54
N GLY A 54 0.64 8.60 -6.12
CA GLY A 54 1.72 9.41 -6.69
C GLY A 54 2.76 9.83 -5.65
N THR A 55 2.32 10.08 -4.41
CA THR A 55 3.21 10.41 -3.30
C THR A 55 4.02 9.19 -2.84
N ILE A 56 3.40 8.01 -2.79
CA ILE A 56 4.08 6.75 -2.50
C ILE A 56 5.20 6.49 -3.53
N ASP A 57 4.92 6.67 -4.82
CA ASP A 57 5.93 6.49 -5.87
C ASP A 57 7.10 7.46 -5.74
N ALA A 58 6.82 8.72 -5.40
CA ALA A 58 7.85 9.72 -5.17
C ALA A 58 8.71 9.37 -3.93
N LEU A 59 8.08 8.96 -2.84
CA LEU A 59 8.75 8.57 -1.60
C LEU A 59 9.61 7.32 -1.78
N ALA A 60 9.12 6.31 -2.48
CA ALA A 60 9.85 5.06 -2.68
C ALA A 60 11.14 5.26 -3.50
N ARG A 61 11.13 6.20 -4.47
CA ARG A 61 12.33 6.56 -5.23
C ARG A 61 13.29 7.46 -4.45
N ALA A 62 12.78 8.29 -3.54
CA ALA A 62 13.55 9.29 -2.83
C ALA A 62 14.09 8.81 -1.47
N THR A 63 13.58 7.70 -0.95
CA THR A 63 13.84 7.21 0.41
C THR A 63 13.97 5.69 0.43
N ALA A 64 14.60 5.14 1.46
CA ALA A 64 14.65 3.70 1.72
C ALA A 64 13.62 3.30 2.79
N LEU A 65 12.45 3.93 2.80
CA LEU A 65 11.40 3.62 3.77
C LEU A 65 10.74 2.27 3.45
N GLU A 66 10.46 1.51 4.51
CA GLU A 66 9.66 0.29 4.41
C GLU A 66 8.23 0.59 3.94
N PRO A 67 7.54 -0.36 3.27
CA PRO A 67 6.22 -0.13 2.68
C PRO A 67 5.17 0.49 3.61
N PRO A 68 5.04 0.06 4.89
CA PRO A 68 4.09 0.69 5.78
C PRO A 68 4.42 2.16 6.08
N ALA A 69 5.70 2.49 6.21
CA ALA A 69 6.15 3.86 6.46
C ALA A 69 5.92 4.76 5.24
N LEU A 70 6.09 4.23 4.01
CA LEU A 70 5.72 4.93 2.77
C LEU A 70 4.23 5.30 2.75
N ALA A 71 3.36 4.34 3.07
CA ALA A 71 1.92 4.57 3.08
C ALA A 71 1.51 5.60 4.16
N ILE A 72 2.05 5.47 5.39
CA ILE A 72 1.81 6.42 6.48
C ILE A 72 2.25 7.84 6.10
N GLU A 73 3.48 7.98 5.59
CA GLU A 73 4.02 9.29 5.22
C GLU A 73 3.25 9.91 4.06
N ALA A 74 2.79 9.11 3.09
CA ALA A 74 1.94 9.60 2.02
C ALA A 74 0.63 10.19 2.57
N PHE A 75 -0.10 9.46 3.42
CA PHE A 75 -1.31 9.99 4.07
C PHE A 75 -1.04 11.25 4.90
N ARG A 76 0.08 11.29 5.63
CA ARG A 76 0.48 12.46 6.42
C ARG A 76 0.63 13.71 5.56
N ARG A 77 1.22 13.59 4.37
CA ARG A 77 1.38 14.70 3.41
C ARG A 77 0.06 15.20 2.84
N HIS A 78 -0.98 14.38 2.88
CA HIS A 78 -2.34 14.73 2.44
C HIS A 78 -3.26 15.17 3.59
N GLY A 79 -2.71 15.46 4.78
CA GLY A 79 -3.48 15.97 5.92
C GLY A 79 -4.22 14.90 6.74
N TYR A 80 -3.80 13.65 6.63
CA TYR A 80 -4.35 12.54 7.40
C TYR A 80 -3.40 12.10 8.49
N ARG A 81 -3.95 11.67 9.62
CA ARG A 81 -3.22 10.83 10.57
C ARG A 81 -3.31 9.39 10.08
N ALA A 82 -2.17 8.70 9.99
CA ALA A 82 -2.11 7.31 9.62
C ALA A 82 -1.25 6.51 10.62
N SER A 83 -1.65 5.30 10.94
CA SER A 83 -0.95 4.39 11.86
C SER A 83 -1.20 2.93 11.47
N LEU A 84 -0.26 2.06 11.83
CA LEU A 84 -0.48 0.62 11.76
C LEU A 84 -1.21 0.15 13.02
N GLU A 85 -2.24 -0.65 12.83
CA GLU A 85 -2.94 -1.37 13.90
C GLU A 85 -2.73 -2.87 13.66
N ASP A 86 -2.02 -3.52 14.58
CA ASP A 86 -1.81 -4.97 14.52
C ASP A 86 -3.03 -5.69 15.11
N LYS A 87 -3.69 -6.52 14.30
CA LYS A 87 -4.81 -7.36 14.73
C LYS A 87 -4.54 -8.82 14.40
N ALA A 88 -4.31 -9.63 15.43
CA ALA A 88 -4.43 -11.09 15.38
C ALA A 88 -3.80 -11.74 14.13
N ASP A 89 -2.63 -11.26 13.68
CA ASP A 89 -1.82 -11.71 12.52
C ASP A 89 -1.91 -10.86 11.24
N ILE A 90 -2.71 -9.79 11.20
CA ILE A 90 -2.72 -8.81 10.10
C ILE A 90 -2.36 -7.41 10.60
N ALA A 91 -1.50 -6.72 9.85
CA ALA A 91 -1.21 -5.31 10.06
C ALA A 91 -2.15 -4.49 9.17
N LEU A 92 -3.06 -3.72 9.78
CA LEU A 92 -4.01 -2.87 9.07
C LEU A 92 -3.55 -1.42 9.12
N LEU A 93 -3.57 -0.75 7.97
CA LEU A 93 -3.32 0.69 7.92
C LEU A 93 -4.62 1.41 8.29
N ARG A 94 -4.61 2.13 9.43
CA ARG A 94 -5.71 2.97 9.86
C ARG A 94 -5.42 4.41 9.50
N VAL A 95 -6.40 5.10 8.93
CA VAL A 95 -6.27 6.49 8.48
C VAL A 95 -7.46 7.30 8.95
N GLU A 96 -7.17 8.43 9.60
CA GLU A 96 -8.17 9.37 10.12
C GLU A 96 -7.88 10.76 9.57
N ARG A 97 -8.90 11.45 9.07
CA ARG A 97 -8.75 12.84 8.64
C ARG A 97 -8.62 13.72 9.88
N LEU A 98 -7.57 14.54 9.94
CA LEU A 98 -7.47 15.58 10.96
C LEU A 98 -8.56 16.61 10.64
N GLN A 99 -9.58 16.72 11.49
CA GLN A 99 -10.63 17.73 11.34
C GLN A 99 -9.98 19.12 11.27
N SER A 100 -10.36 19.87 10.25
CA SER A 100 -10.04 21.30 10.08
C SER A 100 -11.00 22.13 10.90
#